data_AF-A0A392QI12-F1
#
_entry.id   AF-A0A392QI12-F1
#
_cell.length_a   1.000
_cell.length_b   1.000
_cell.length_c   1.000
_cell.angle_alpha   90.00
_cell.angle_beta   90.00
_cell.angle_gamma   90.00
#
_symmetry.space_group_name_H-M   'P 1'
#
loop_
_entity.id
_entity.type
_entity.pdbx_description
1 polymer ?
#
loop_
_entity_poly.entity_id
_entity_poly.type
_entity_poly.pdbx_seq_one_letter_code
_entity_poly.pdbx_strand_id
1 'polypeptide(L)'
;FFRANNSIHPLFNGGRANGAIGIGNGTACSGPKTVGRWLKERREKKKEESRTHNAQLHATITVAAVASALAAIAAATAASSTPNKDEKMAKTDMAVASAATLVAAQCVEAAESMGAERDHLASVVSSAVNVRSHDDITTLTAAAAT
;
A
#
# COMPACT_ATOMS: atom_id res chain seq x y z
N PHE A 1 -15.98 2.33 66.84
CA PHE A 1 -15.15 1.28 66.21
C PHE A 1 -13.98 2.00 65.55
N PHE A 2 -12.80 2.13 66.20
CA PHE A 2 -11.72 1.12 66.26
C PHE A 2 -11.47 0.49 64.88
N ARG A 3 -10.29 0.43 64.29
CA ARG A 3 -8.88 0.58 64.72
C ARG A 3 -8.08 0.69 63.41
N ALA A 4 -7.28 1.72 63.19
CA ALA A 4 -5.82 1.73 63.34
C ALA A 4 -5.10 0.45 62.86
N ASN A 5 -4.16 0.60 61.93
CA ASN A 5 -2.73 0.65 62.23
C ASN A 5 -1.98 0.68 60.88
N ASN A 6 -1.16 1.70 60.63
CA ASN A 6 0.28 1.71 60.97
C ASN A 6 1.04 0.67 60.15
N SER A 7 2.18 0.98 59.54
CA SER A 7 3.27 1.64 60.22
C SER A 7 4.42 1.94 59.27
N ILE A 8 5.04 3.11 59.47
CA ILE A 8 6.51 3.34 59.56
C ILE A 8 7.27 3.26 58.21
N HIS A 9 7.63 4.38 57.56
CA HIS A 9 8.84 5.24 57.78
C HIS A 9 10.18 4.45 57.78
N PRO A 10 11.37 5.03 57.50
CA PRO A 10 11.71 6.45 57.28
C PRO A 10 12.68 6.74 56.10
N LEU A 11 12.80 8.03 55.77
CA LEU A 11 14.03 8.65 55.29
C LEU A 11 15.07 8.67 56.43
N PHE A 12 16.24 8.04 56.29
CA PHE A 12 17.52 8.61 56.74
C PHE A 12 18.75 7.77 56.33
N ASN A 13 19.77 8.50 55.88
CA ASN A 13 21.21 8.28 56.05
C ASN A 13 21.95 7.14 55.31
N GLY A 14 22.77 7.57 54.34
CA GLY A 14 24.23 7.58 54.48
C GLY A 14 24.94 6.25 54.74
N GLY A 15 25.80 5.84 53.80
CA GLY A 15 26.84 4.87 54.10
C GLY A 15 27.36 4.13 52.88
N ARG A 16 28.52 4.55 52.38
CA ARG A 16 29.37 3.82 51.43
C ARG A 16 29.72 2.46 52.03
N ALA A 17 29.61 1.36 51.29
CA ALA A 17 30.58 0.26 51.29
C ALA A 17 30.24 -0.81 50.25
N ASN A 18 31.27 -1.20 49.52
CA ASN A 18 31.39 -2.33 48.59
C ASN A 18 30.68 -3.62 49.03
N GLY A 19 30.23 -4.40 48.04
CA GLY A 19 30.11 -5.85 48.18
C GLY A 19 29.23 -6.51 47.13
N ALA A 20 29.84 -6.92 46.01
CA ALA A 20 29.34 -7.93 45.07
C ALA A 20 28.03 -7.63 44.30
N ILE A 21 28.16 -6.99 43.13
CA ILE A 21 27.17 -7.13 42.06
C ILE A 21 27.47 -8.44 41.32
N GLY A 22 26.53 -9.36 41.46
CA GLY A 22 26.45 -10.59 40.69
C GLY A 22 26.34 -10.32 39.19
N ILE A 23 26.89 -11.26 38.45
CA ILE A 23 26.91 -11.38 37.00
C ILE A 23 25.51 -11.15 36.44
N GLY A 24 25.32 -10.01 35.76
CA GLY A 24 24.13 -9.67 35.00
C GLY A 24 24.57 -8.88 33.78
N ASN A 25 24.58 -9.54 32.63
CA ASN A 25 25.01 -9.05 31.33
C ASN A 25 24.77 -7.55 31.06
N GLY A 26 25.84 -6.85 30.68
CA GLY A 26 25.79 -5.84 29.61
C GLY A 26 25.51 -4.40 30.02
N THR A 27 26.46 -3.83 30.76
CA THR A 27 27.03 -2.48 30.55
C THR A 27 26.39 -1.59 29.48
N ALA A 28 25.97 -0.39 29.90
CA ALA A 28 25.85 0.77 29.02
C ALA A 28 27.22 1.06 28.37
N CYS A 29 27.32 0.87 27.05
CA CYS A 29 28.46 1.30 26.26
C CYS A 29 28.05 2.44 25.31
N SER A 30 28.55 3.62 25.64
CA SER A 30 28.89 4.68 24.69
C SER A 30 29.91 4.11 23.69
N GLY A 31 29.50 4.00 22.43
CA GLY A 31 30.27 3.49 21.29
C GLY A 31 29.34 3.42 20.08
N PRO A 32 29.78 3.73 18.84
CA PRO A 32 28.89 3.85 17.68
C PRO A 32 28.10 2.56 17.54
N LYS A 33 26.79 2.62 17.78
CA LYS A 33 25.89 1.46 17.77
C LYS A 33 25.63 1.01 16.34
N THR A 34 26.67 0.33 15.87
CA THR A 34 26.75 -0.81 14.98
C THR A 34 25.97 -0.72 13.69
N VAL A 35 26.74 -0.86 12.60
CA VAL A 35 26.25 -1.34 11.31
C VAL A 35 25.38 -2.59 11.45
N GLY A 36 25.42 -3.33 12.57
CA GLY A 36 24.50 -4.40 12.93
C GLY A 36 23.07 -3.94 13.27
N ARG A 37 22.89 -2.81 13.98
CA ARG A 37 21.57 -2.20 14.17
C ARG A 37 21.03 -1.64 12.86
N TRP A 38 21.89 -0.98 12.08
CA TRP A 38 21.56 -0.52 10.73
C TRP A 38 21.30 -1.68 9.75
N LEU A 39 22.02 -2.80 9.83
CA LEU A 39 21.79 -3.99 8.99
C LEU A 39 20.49 -4.68 9.40
N LYS A 40 20.17 -4.71 10.70
CA LYS A 40 18.88 -5.19 11.21
C LYS A 40 17.73 -4.29 10.75
N GLU A 41 17.89 -2.98 10.83
CA GLU A 41 16.93 -1.98 10.36
C GLU A 41 16.80 -1.97 8.82
N ARG A 42 17.88 -2.23 8.08
CA ARG A 42 17.91 -2.38 6.61
C ARG A 42 17.34 -3.73 6.16
N ARG A 43 17.51 -4.78 6.97
CA ARG A 43 16.89 -6.11 6.77
C ARG A 43 15.40 -6.10 7.14
N GLU A 44 15.01 -5.34 8.16
CA GLU A 44 13.61 -5.11 8.54
C GLU A 44 12.92 -4.19 7.52
N LYS A 45 13.60 -3.15 7.01
CA LYS A 45 13.16 -2.39 5.82
C LYS A 45 12.91 -3.31 4.63
N LYS A 46 13.85 -4.23 4.33
CA LYS A 46 13.70 -5.21 3.25
C LYS A 46 12.56 -6.23 3.47
N LYS A 47 12.13 -6.42 4.73
CA LYS A 47 11.02 -7.32 5.10
C LYS A 47 9.67 -6.59 5.10
N GLU A 48 9.64 -5.29 5.41
CA GLU A 48 8.48 -4.40 5.20
C GLU A 48 8.24 -4.15 3.70
N GLU A 49 9.31 -3.99 2.92
CA GLU A 49 9.27 -3.85 1.45
C GLU A 49 8.49 -5.01 0.79
N SER A 50 8.61 -6.24 1.30
CA SER A 50 7.84 -7.38 0.80
C SER A 50 6.34 -7.33 1.17
N ARG A 51 5.96 -6.70 2.28
CA ARG A 51 4.54 -6.51 2.68
C ARG A 51 3.90 -5.37 1.89
N THR A 52 4.64 -4.29 1.65
CA THR A 52 4.18 -3.19 0.79
C THR A 52 4.13 -3.60 -0.68
N HIS A 53 4.98 -4.53 -1.12
CA HIS A 53 5.03 -4.98 -2.50
C HIS A 53 3.74 -5.66 -2.97
N ASN A 54 3.13 -6.51 -2.14
CA ASN A 54 1.85 -7.14 -2.48
C ASN A 54 0.70 -6.10 -2.48
N ALA A 55 0.70 -5.18 -1.52
CA ALA A 55 -0.26 -4.08 -1.51
C ALA A 55 -0.11 -3.15 -2.73
N GLN A 56 1.11 -2.82 -3.13
CA GLN A 56 1.39 -2.05 -4.34
C GLN A 56 1.02 -2.82 -5.61
N LEU A 57 1.22 -4.13 -5.64
CA LEU A 57 0.81 -4.98 -6.76
C LEU A 57 -0.72 -4.95 -6.89
N HIS A 58 -1.44 -5.11 -5.78
CA HIS A 58 -2.91 -4.97 -5.76
C HIS A 58 -3.37 -3.60 -6.23
N ALA A 59 -2.75 -2.52 -5.74
CA ALA A 59 -3.06 -1.15 -6.18
C ALA A 59 -2.80 -0.97 -7.69
N THR A 60 -1.70 -1.51 -8.21
CA THR A 60 -1.36 -1.39 -9.63
C THR A 60 -2.32 -2.19 -10.52
N ILE A 61 -2.69 -3.40 -10.10
CA ILE A 61 -3.65 -4.25 -10.82
C ILE A 61 -5.05 -3.61 -10.82
N THR A 62 -5.50 -3.08 -9.69
CA THR A 62 -6.81 -2.42 -9.58
C THR A 62 -6.85 -1.13 -10.43
N VAL A 63 -5.77 -0.34 -10.47
CA VAL A 63 -5.66 0.82 -11.38
C VAL A 63 -5.66 0.40 -12.85
N ALA A 64 -4.95 -0.68 -13.21
CA ALA A 64 -4.98 -1.23 -14.58
C ALA A 64 -6.41 -1.65 -14.98
N ALA A 65 -7.14 -2.27 -14.06
CA ALA A 65 -8.53 -2.66 -14.26
C ALA A 65 -9.44 -1.45 -14.50
N VAL A 66 -9.35 -0.41 -13.64
CA VAL A 66 -10.12 0.84 -13.81
C VAL A 66 -9.81 1.50 -15.15
N ALA A 67 -8.53 1.64 -15.49
CA ALA A 67 -8.11 2.25 -16.75
C ALA A 67 -8.64 1.47 -17.97
N SER A 68 -8.62 0.14 -17.91
CA SER A 68 -9.19 -0.72 -18.97
C SER A 68 -10.70 -0.57 -19.11
N ALA A 69 -11.42 -0.51 -17.99
CA ALA A 69 -12.86 -0.27 -17.98
C ALA A 69 -13.21 1.10 -18.58
N LEU A 70 -12.50 2.16 -18.17
CA LEU A 70 -12.69 3.52 -18.70
C LEU A 70 -12.39 3.60 -20.21
N ALA A 71 -11.35 2.90 -20.67
CA ALA A 71 -11.05 2.83 -22.10
C ALA A 71 -12.19 2.19 -22.89
N ALA A 72 -12.73 1.07 -22.40
CA ALA A 72 -13.86 0.38 -23.04
C ALA A 72 -15.13 1.24 -23.05
N ILE A 73 -15.44 1.91 -21.94
CA ILE A 73 -16.62 2.79 -21.84
C ILE A 73 -16.49 3.99 -22.76
N ALA A 74 -15.35 4.69 -22.73
CA ALA A 74 -15.13 5.85 -23.58
C ALA A 74 -15.18 5.45 -25.07
N ALA A 75 -14.60 4.32 -25.45
CA ALA A 75 -14.72 3.79 -26.81
C ALA A 75 -16.17 3.44 -27.18
N ALA A 76 -16.93 2.83 -26.27
CA ALA A 76 -18.34 2.51 -26.50
C ALA A 76 -19.21 3.76 -26.64
N THR A 77 -18.99 4.78 -25.80
CA THR A 77 -19.68 6.08 -25.90
C THR A 77 -19.38 6.76 -27.23
N ALA A 78 -18.11 6.81 -27.63
CA ALA A 78 -17.72 7.35 -28.93
C ALA A 78 -18.38 6.60 -30.09
N ALA A 79 -18.44 5.26 -30.04
CA ALA A 79 -19.08 4.43 -31.06
C ALA A 79 -20.62 4.60 -31.11
N SER A 80 -21.24 4.96 -29.99
CA SER A 80 -22.69 5.22 -29.89
C SER A 80 -23.10 6.64 -30.28
N SER A 81 -22.13 7.55 -30.44
CA SER A 81 -22.37 8.97 -30.72
C SER A 81 -22.95 9.19 -32.13
N THR A 82 -23.85 10.17 -32.26
CA THR A 82 -24.42 10.52 -33.57
C THR A 82 -23.58 11.59 -34.27
N PRO A 83 -23.30 11.46 -35.57
CA PRO A 83 -22.26 12.22 -36.28
C PRO A 83 -22.52 13.73 -36.40
N ASN A 84 -23.72 14.22 -36.09
CA ASN A 84 -24.09 15.63 -36.28
C ASN A 84 -24.26 16.42 -34.97
N LYS A 85 -24.35 15.76 -33.81
CA LYS A 85 -24.62 16.43 -32.53
C LYS A 85 -23.45 16.30 -31.55
N ASP A 86 -22.73 15.18 -31.60
CA ASP A 86 -21.74 14.82 -30.59
C ASP A 86 -20.34 14.53 -31.16
N GLU A 87 -20.03 14.97 -32.39
CA GLU A 87 -18.73 14.68 -33.03
C GLU A 87 -17.53 15.10 -32.16
N LYS A 88 -17.62 16.28 -31.54
CA LYS A 88 -16.57 16.76 -30.63
C LYS A 88 -16.44 15.89 -29.38
N MET A 89 -17.56 15.44 -28.82
CA MET A 89 -17.59 14.53 -27.67
C MET A 89 -17.03 13.15 -28.02
N ALA A 90 -17.41 12.59 -29.16
CA ALA A 90 -16.89 11.32 -29.66
C ALA A 90 -15.37 11.37 -29.84
N LYS A 91 -14.84 12.49 -30.35
CA LYS A 91 -13.41 12.70 -30.54
C LYS A 91 -12.66 12.82 -29.21
N THR A 92 -13.27 13.48 -28.22
CA THR A 92 -12.70 13.52 -26.86
C THR A 92 -12.76 12.16 -26.19
N ASP A 93 -13.85 11.42 -26.33
CA ASP A 93 -14.00 10.08 -25.76
C ASP A 93 -12.99 9.10 -26.37
N MET A 94 -12.71 9.22 -27.67
CA MET A 94 -11.65 8.42 -28.30
C MET A 94 -10.24 8.78 -27.84
N ALA A 95 -9.97 10.06 -27.59
CA ALA A 95 -8.72 10.51 -27.00
C ALA A 95 -8.57 9.99 -25.55
N VAL A 96 -9.64 10.05 -24.76
CA VAL A 96 -9.69 9.49 -23.40
C VAL A 96 -9.48 7.98 -23.43
N ALA A 97 -10.13 7.26 -24.35
CA ALA A 97 -9.96 5.82 -24.49
C ALA A 97 -8.50 5.44 -24.79
N SER A 98 -7.84 6.17 -25.69
CA SER A 98 -6.42 5.95 -26.01
C SER A 98 -5.51 6.26 -24.81
N ALA A 99 -5.74 7.37 -24.10
CA ALA A 99 -4.98 7.71 -22.90
C ALA A 99 -5.15 6.67 -21.78
N ALA A 100 -6.38 6.23 -21.54
CA ALA A 100 -6.68 5.20 -20.54
C ALA A 100 -6.05 3.85 -20.91
N THR A 101 -6.03 3.48 -22.20
CA THR A 101 -5.34 2.28 -22.68
C THR A 101 -3.82 2.34 -22.43
N LEU A 102 -3.19 3.51 -22.65
CA LEU A 102 -1.77 3.70 -22.34
C LEU A 102 -1.50 3.58 -20.83
N VAL A 103 -2.35 4.16 -19.97
CA VAL A 103 -2.24 4.00 -18.52
C VAL A 103 -2.40 2.53 -18.12
N ALA A 104 -3.40 1.84 -18.68
CA ALA A 104 -3.61 0.41 -18.43
C ALA A 104 -2.38 -0.42 -18.82
N ALA A 105 -1.77 -0.16 -19.98
CA ALA A 105 -0.55 -0.82 -20.43
C ALA A 105 0.62 -0.58 -19.44
N GLN A 106 0.82 0.66 -19.01
CA GLN A 106 1.89 1.01 -18.06
C GLN A 106 1.67 0.39 -16.68
N CYS A 107 0.42 0.28 -16.22
CA CYS A 107 0.10 -0.41 -14.98
C CYS A 107 0.30 -1.93 -15.10
N VAL A 108 -0.02 -2.54 -16.25
CA VAL A 108 0.26 -3.97 -16.50
C VAL A 108 1.77 -4.22 -16.52
N GLU A 109 2.56 -3.41 -17.22
CA GLU A 109 4.02 -3.51 -17.24
C GLU A 109 4.61 -3.35 -15.83
N ALA A 110 4.10 -2.38 -15.06
CA ALA A 110 4.49 -2.19 -13.66
C ALA A 110 4.14 -3.42 -12.81
N ALA A 111 2.93 -3.97 -12.93
CA ALA A 111 2.51 -5.15 -12.20
C ALA A 111 3.34 -6.40 -12.59
N GLU A 112 3.66 -6.58 -13.87
CA GLU A 112 4.55 -7.64 -14.37
C GLU A 112 5.96 -7.50 -13.77
N SER A 113 6.52 -6.28 -13.72
CA SER A 113 7.82 -6.01 -13.10
C SER A 113 7.84 -6.33 -11.60
N MET A 114 6.67 -6.31 -10.97
CA MET A 114 6.44 -6.69 -9.59
C MET A 114 6.16 -8.18 -9.40
N GLY A 115 6.10 -8.97 -10.48
CA GLY A 115 5.89 -10.42 -10.43
C GLY A 115 4.43 -10.86 -10.45
N ALA A 116 3.50 -9.99 -10.91
CA ALA A 116 2.14 -10.43 -11.21
C ALA A 116 2.13 -11.40 -12.40
N GLU A 117 1.30 -12.44 -12.31
CA GLU A 117 1.12 -13.42 -13.38
C GLU A 117 0.36 -12.80 -14.56
N ARG A 118 0.88 -12.98 -15.78
CA ARG A 118 0.29 -12.40 -17.01
C ARG A 118 -1.13 -12.90 -17.27
N ASP A 119 -1.40 -14.18 -16.97
CA ASP A 119 -2.74 -14.77 -17.12
C ASP A 119 -3.73 -14.14 -16.14
N HIS A 120 -3.30 -13.85 -14.91
CA HIS A 120 -4.11 -13.13 -13.93
C HIS A 120 -4.41 -11.70 -14.40
N LEU A 121 -3.40 -10.98 -14.88
CA LEU A 121 -3.56 -9.62 -15.42
C LEU A 121 -4.54 -9.61 -16.61
N ALA A 122 -4.37 -10.54 -17.55
CA ALA A 122 -5.25 -10.67 -18.72
C ALA A 122 -6.70 -10.97 -18.30
N SER A 123 -6.89 -11.87 -17.32
CA SER A 123 -8.22 -12.17 -16.78
C SER A 123 -8.87 -10.95 -16.12
N VAL A 124 -8.12 -10.19 -15.31
CA VAL A 124 -8.63 -8.99 -14.63
C VAL A 124 -9.00 -7.92 -15.65
N VAL A 125 -8.12 -7.63 -16.61
CA VAL A 125 -8.37 -6.67 -17.69
C VAL A 125 -9.58 -7.09 -18.52
N SER A 126 -9.67 -8.35 -18.93
CA SER A 126 -10.80 -8.88 -19.70
C SER A 126 -12.13 -8.78 -18.94
N SER A 127 -12.12 -8.98 -17.62
CA SER A 127 -13.31 -8.78 -16.80
C SER A 127 -13.66 -7.29 -16.70
N ALA A 128 -12.67 -6.43 -16.54
CA ALA A 128 -12.86 -4.99 -16.37
C ALA A 128 -13.43 -4.32 -17.63
N VAL A 129 -12.98 -4.71 -18.83
CA VAL A 129 -13.52 -4.16 -20.09
C VAL A 129 -14.98 -4.55 -20.35
N ASN A 130 -15.50 -5.56 -19.64
CA ASN A 130 -16.91 -5.96 -19.76
C ASN A 130 -17.84 -5.18 -18.80
N VAL A 131 -17.27 -4.39 -17.88
CA VAL A 131 -18.03 -3.55 -16.94
C VAL A 131 -18.71 -2.39 -17.70
N ARG A 132 -20.02 -2.22 -17.47
CA ARG A 132 -20.83 -1.17 -18.12
C ARG A 132 -21.75 -0.41 -17.18
N SER A 133 -22.01 -0.92 -15.97
CA SER A 133 -22.88 -0.26 -15.00
C SER A 133 -22.13 0.81 -14.21
N HIS A 134 -22.81 1.93 -13.93
CA HIS A 134 -22.26 3.00 -13.09
C HIS A 134 -21.86 2.50 -11.69
N ASP A 135 -22.68 1.66 -11.07
CA ASP A 135 -22.41 1.13 -9.72
C ASP A 135 -21.17 0.23 -9.70
N ASP A 136 -20.94 -0.53 -10.77
CA ASP A 136 -19.74 -1.36 -10.90
C ASP A 136 -18.47 -0.49 -11.08
N ILE A 137 -18.57 0.60 -11.86
CA ILE A 137 -17.44 1.53 -12.09
C ILE A 137 -17.06 2.25 -10.79
N THR A 138 -18.04 2.73 -10.04
CA THR A 138 -17.79 3.40 -8.76
C THR A 138 -17.15 2.45 -7.76
N THR A 139 -17.61 1.20 -7.70
CA THR A 139 -17.03 0.15 -6.86
C THR A 139 -15.60 -0.19 -7.29
N LEU A 140 -15.36 -0.36 -8.59
CA LEU A 140 -14.03 -0.65 -9.13
C LEU A 140 -13.04 0.50 -8.86
N THR A 141 -13.51 1.75 -8.97
CA THR A 141 -12.72 2.95 -8.66
C THR A 141 -12.41 3.05 -7.16
N ALA A 142 -13.38 2.73 -6.30
CA ALA A 142 -13.15 2.69 -4.85
C ALA A 142 -12.12 1.61 -4.48
N ALA A 143 -12.13 0.46 -5.16
CA ALA A 143 -11.14 -0.60 -4.97
C ALA A 143 -9.71 -0.17 -5.38
N ALA A 144 -9.57 0.76 -6.32
CA ALA A 144 -8.26 1.30 -6.71
C ALA A 144 -7.72 2.37 -5.75
N ALA A 145 -8.55 2.91 -4.85
CA ALA A 145 -8.17 3.98 -3.92
C ALA A 145 -7.58 3.47 -2.57
N THR A 146 -7.36 2.16 -2.43
CA THR A 146 -6.89 1.47 -1.21
C THR A 146 -5.38 1.29 -1.19
#